data_AF-A0AAU7VZ18-F1
#
_entry.id   AF-A0AAU7VZ18-F1
#
_cell.length_a   1.000
_cell.length_b   1.000
_cell.length_c   1.000
_cell.angle_alpha   90.00
_cell.angle_beta   90.00
_cell.angle_gamma   90.00
#
_symmetry.space_group_name_H-M   'P 1'
#
loop_
_entity.id
_entity.type
_entity.pdbx_description
1 polymer ?
#
loop_
_entity_poly.entity_id
_entity_poly.type
_entity_poly.pdbx_seq_one_letter_code
_entity_poly.pdbx_strand_id
1 'polypeptide(L)' 'MASAVVSELERADRSVEWLSVSTGIDREVLASKLHLHEDFTMVDLSDIATALGVPVSALVPSPRPPGR' A
#
# COMPACT_ATOMS: atom_id res chain seq x y z
N MET A 1 -0.15 -7.67 2.13
CA MET A 1 0.36 -6.31 1.87
C MET A 1 -0.61 -5.55 0.99
N ALA A 2 -0.96 -6.07 -0.20
CA ALA A 2 -1.96 -5.46 -1.08
C ALA A 2 -3.28 -5.08 -0.36
N SER A 3 -3.85 -5.98 0.46
CA SER A 3 -5.08 -5.69 1.21
C SER A 3 -4.96 -4.51 2.18
N ALA A 4 -3.81 -4.33 2.84
CA ALA A 4 -3.60 -3.21 3.76
C ALA A 4 -3.53 -1.87 3.01
N VAL A 5 -2.89 -1.86 1.84
CA VAL A 5 -2.85 -0.69 0.96
C VAL A 5 -4.26 -0.32 0.48
N VAL A 6 -5.08 -1.31 0.08
CA VAL A 6 -6.48 -1.07 -0.31
C VAL A 6 -7.28 -0.49 0.86
N SER A 7 -7.17 -1.06 2.06
CA SER A 7 -7.89 -0.56 3.23
C SER A 7 -7.51 0.87 3.61
N GLU A 8 -6.22 1.24 3.50
CA GLU A 8 -5.81 2.63 3.76
C GLU A 8 -6.22 3.60 2.67
N LEU A 9 -6.27 3.16 1.40
CA LEU A 9 -6.86 3.97 0.31
C LEU A 9 -8.34 4.25 0.55
N GLU A 10 -9.11 3.23 0.94
CA GLU A 10 -10.52 3.39 1.29
C GLU A 10 -10.72 4.30 2.52
N ARG A 11 -9.89 4.14 3.57
CA ARG A 11 -9.93 5.01 4.75
C ARG A 11 -9.61 6.47 4.43
N ALA A 12 -8.71 6.71 3.49
CA ALA A 12 -8.30 8.05 3.07
C ALA A 12 -9.22 8.65 1.99
N ASP A 13 -10.24 7.92 1.53
CA ASP A 13 -11.10 8.29 0.39
C ASP A 13 -10.26 8.63 -0.87
N ARG A 14 -9.24 7.79 -1.14
CA ARG A 14 -8.30 7.94 -2.25
C ARG A 14 -8.42 6.80 -3.25
N SER A 15 -8.22 7.12 -4.52
CA SER A 15 -8.23 6.14 -5.61
C SER A 15 -6.83 5.60 -5.92
N VAL A 16 -6.77 4.46 -6.61
CA VAL A 16 -5.51 3.91 -7.15
C VAL A 16 -4.86 4.88 -8.15
N GLU A 17 -5.66 5.63 -8.90
CA GLU A 17 -5.16 6.68 -9.81
C GLU A 17 -4.46 7.80 -9.03
N TRP A 18 -5.05 8.25 -7.93
CA TRP A 18 -4.42 9.23 -7.06
C TRP A 18 -3.10 8.72 -6.49
N LEU A 19 -3.04 7.44 -6.12
CA LEU A 19 -1.82 6.84 -5.59
C LEU A 19 -0.73 6.75 -6.65
N SER A 20 -1.09 6.40 -7.89
CA SER A 20 -0.18 6.38 -9.04
C SER A 20 0.47 7.74 -9.25
N VAL A 21 -0.32 8.81 -9.27
CA VAL A 21 0.20 10.19 -9.43
C VAL A 21 1.06 10.61 -8.24
N SER A 22 0.67 10.23 -7.02
CA SER A 22 1.34 10.67 -5.80
C SER A 22 2.67 9.95 -5.54
N THR A 23 2.79 8.70 -5.98
CA THR A 23 3.99 7.87 -5.80
C THR A 23 4.88 7.82 -7.05
N GLY A 24 4.35 8.23 -8.21
CA GLY A 24 5.02 8.07 -9.49
C GLY A 24 5.05 6.63 -10.00
N ILE A 25 4.39 5.69 -9.31
CA ILE A 25 4.28 4.30 -9.75
C ILE A 25 3.18 4.21 -10.83
N ASP A 26 3.49 3.59 -11.96
CA ASP A 26 2.52 3.38 -13.02
C ASP A 26 1.26 2.65 -12.52
N ARG A 27 0.09 3.13 -12.97
CA ARG A 27 -1.20 2.56 -12.56
C ARG A 27 -1.32 1.07 -12.87
N GLU A 28 -0.76 0.61 -13.98
CA GLU A 28 -0.75 -0.81 -14.37
C GLU A 28 0.12 -1.65 -13.42
N VAL A 29 1.27 -1.11 -12.98
CA VAL A 29 2.14 -1.74 -11.98
C VAL A 29 1.44 -1.80 -10.62
N LEU A 30 0.79 -0.71 -10.20
CA LEU A 30 -0.02 -0.71 -8.97
C LEU A 30 -1.15 -1.75 -9.05
N ALA A 31 -1.85 -1.84 -10.17
CA ALA A 31 -2.90 -2.84 -10.36
C ALA A 31 -2.34 -4.27 -10.26
N SER A 32 -1.20 -4.58 -10.88
CA SER A 32 -0.55 -5.89 -10.77
C SER A 32 -0.14 -6.23 -9.33
N LYS A 33 0.45 -5.27 -8.60
CA LYS A 33 0.84 -5.44 -7.19
C LYS A 33 -0.39 -5.61 -6.28
N LEU A 34 -1.48 -4.91 -6.55
CA LEU A 34 -2.73 -5.01 -5.79
C LEU A 34 -3.46 -6.34 -6.02
N HIS A 35 -3.37 -6.93 -7.22
CA HIS A 35 -3.93 -8.24 -7.54
C HIS A 35 -3.02 -9.42 -7.12
N LEU A 36 -1.98 -9.18 -6.31
CA LEU A 36 -1.03 -10.18 -5.82
C LEU A 36 -0.23 -10.88 -6.93
N HIS A 37 -0.13 -10.27 -8.12
CA HIS A 37 0.78 -10.78 -9.15
C HIS A 37 2.24 -10.42 -8.85
N GLU A 38 2.46 -9.36 -8.06
CA GLU A 38 3.77 -8.90 -7.61
C GLU A 38 3.71 -8.40 -6.18
N ASP A 39 4.82 -8.54 -5.45
CA ASP A 39 4.95 -7.98 -4.11
C ASP A 39 5.27 -6.47 -4.15
N PHE A 40 4.79 -5.76 -3.13
CA PHE A 40 5.26 -4.39 -2.87
C PHE A 40 6.65 -4.46 -2.26
N THR A 41 7.58 -3.70 -2.81
CA THR A 41 8.91 -3.53 -2.21
C THR A 41 8.80 -2.60 -1.00
N MET A 42 9.81 -2.63 -0.14
CA MET A 42 9.84 -1.73 1.03
C MET A 42 9.95 -0.24 0.62
N VAL A 43 10.51 0.04 -0.56
CA VAL A 43 10.53 1.38 -1.16
C VAL A 43 9.11 1.79 -1.55
N ASP A 44 8.40 0.94 -2.30
CA ASP A 44 7.00 1.21 -2.68
C ASP A 44 6.14 1.49 -1.44
N LEU A 45 6.26 0.68 -0.40
CA LEU A 45 5.51 0.86 0.84
C LEU A 45 5.86 2.16 1.57
N SER A 46 7.12 2.60 1.51
CA SER A 46 7.56 3.85 2.11
C SER A 46 6.98 5.06 1.38
N ASP A 47 6.95 5.01 0.05
CA ASP A 47 6.38 6.07 -0.78
C ASP A 47 4.86 6.14 -0.63
N ILE A 48 4.17 4.98 -0.62
CA ILE A 48 2.73 4.89 -0.38
C ILE A 48 2.37 5.40 1.03
N ALA A 49 3.12 4.99 2.05
CA ALA A 49 2.91 5.43 3.42
C ALA A 49 3.06 6.96 3.57
N THR A 50 4.10 7.51 2.93
CA THR A 50 4.35 8.96 2.90
C THR A 50 3.22 9.70 2.20
N ALA A 51 2.76 9.20 1.05
CA ALA A 51 1.64 9.79 0.31
C ALA A 51 0.35 9.79 1.14
N LEU A 52 0.05 8.68 1.83
CA LEU A 52 -1.14 8.51 2.64
C LEU A 52 -1.05 9.18 4.03
N GLY A 53 0.14 9.64 4.43
CA GLY A 53 0.36 10.22 5.76
C GLY A 53 0.23 9.21 6.91
N VAL A 54 0.51 7.93 6.63
CA VAL A 54 0.43 6.83 7.61
C VAL A 54 1.83 6.24 7.84
N PRO A 55 2.10 5.59 8.99
CA PRO A 55 3.36 4.88 9.18
C PRO A 55 3.41 3.63 8.27
N VAL A 56 4.60 3.29 7.75
CA VAL A 56 4.82 2.09 6.92
C VAL A 56 4.33 0.80 7.61
N SER A 57 4.40 0.75 8.95
CA SER A 57 3.89 -0.37 9.75
C SER A 57 2.38 -0.58 9.66
N ALA A 58 1.61 0.40 9.19
CA ALA A 58 0.18 0.25 8.90
C ALA A 58 -0.05 -0.52 7.58
N LEU A 59 0.89 -0.46 6.64
CA LEU A 59 0.81 -1.12 5.33
C LEU A 59 1.46 -2.51 5.32
N VAL A 60 2.35 -2.76 6.27
CA VAL A 60 2.92 -4.09 6.50
C VAL A 60 1.97 -4.87 7.41
N PRO A 61 1.51 -6.07 7.02
CA PRO A 61 0.75 -6.91 7.93
C PRO A 61 1.62 -7.19 9.15
N SER A 62 1.21 -6.68 10.31
CA SER A 62 1.87 -7.03 11.57
C SER A 62 1.83 -8.54 11.69
N PRO A 63 2.97 -9.23 11.91
CA PRO A 63 2.92 -10.62 12.31
C PRO A 63 2.07 -10.64 13.58
N ARG A 64 0.90 -11.29 13.48
CA ARG A 64 -0.01 -11.50 14.61
C ARG A 64 0.90 -11.90 15.80
N PRO A 65 0.93 -11.13 16.91
CA PRO A 65 1.80 -11.52 18.02
C PRO A 65 1.42 -12.96 18.39
N PRO A 66 2.40 -13.88 18.53
CA PRO A 66 2.09 -15.23 18.95
C PRO A 66 1.28 -15.14 20.23
N GLY A 67 0.08 -15.73 20.20
CA GLY A 67 -0.86 -15.69 21.31
C GLY A 67 -0.17 -16.10 22.60
N ARG A 68 -0.36 -15.27 23.62
CA ARG A 68 0.11 -15.48 24.99
C ARG A 68 -0.65 -16.63 25.66
#